data_AF-A0A961H9X8-F1
#
_entry.id   AF-A0A961H9X8-F1
#
_cell.length_a   1.000
_cell.length_b   1.000
_cell.length_c   1.000
_cell.angle_alpha   90.00
_cell.angle_beta   90.00
_cell.angle_gamma   90.00
#
_symmetry.space_group_name_H-M   'P 1'
#
loop_
_entity.id
_entity.type
_entity.pdbx_description
1 polymer ?
#
loop_
_entity_poly.entity_id
_entity_poly.type
_entity_poly.pdbx_seq_one_letter_code
_entity_poly.pdbx_strand_id
1 'polypeptide(L)'
;MADVVSKPVERTVRGAVRGRPSLGHREQVTAALWPSLEALITDARGSIDRSPFLADLLAWHVGRPDVIRHTQLAIKFRTDDAVVDAPKPSGPRATRHVTVRVHPDVARELDRRARKSGLPRGVFVAEAIAESLGVRRTRTTTQDERLPLAM
;
A
#
# COMPACT_ATOMS: atom_id res chain seq x y z
N MET A 1 9.43 -21.04 63.24
CA MET A 1 8.76 -19.74 63.10
C MET A 1 9.82 -18.67 62.88
N ALA A 2 9.96 -18.20 61.65
CA ALA A 2 10.72 -16.99 61.32
C ALA A 2 10.10 -16.41 60.04
N ASP A 3 9.32 -15.35 60.23
CA ASP A 3 8.61 -14.59 59.20
C ASP A 3 9.60 -13.78 58.36
N VAL A 4 9.60 -13.97 57.04
CA VAL A 4 10.37 -13.15 56.10
C VAL A 4 9.50 -11.99 55.64
N VAL A 5 9.70 -10.83 56.25
CA VAL A 5 9.10 -9.56 55.85
C VAL A 5 9.68 -9.12 54.51
N SER A 6 8.90 -9.27 53.45
CA SER A 6 9.20 -8.73 52.11
C SER A 6 8.97 -7.22 52.08
N LYS A 7 10.01 -6.44 51.77
CA LYS A 7 9.89 -4.99 51.49
C LYS A 7 9.24 -4.78 50.11
N PRO A 8 8.37 -3.78 49.95
CA PRO A 8 7.77 -3.48 48.65
C PRO A 8 8.79 -2.77 47.75
N VAL A 9 9.00 -3.32 46.56
CA VAL A 9 9.77 -2.67 45.48
C VAL A 9 8.92 -1.53 44.93
N GLU A 10 9.31 -0.29 45.22
CA GLU A 10 8.79 0.90 44.55
C GLU A 10 9.15 0.84 43.06
N ARG A 11 8.19 0.40 42.24
CA ARG A 11 8.26 0.56 40.80
C ARG A 11 7.97 2.01 40.47
N THR A 12 9.03 2.79 40.24
CA THR A 12 8.95 4.11 39.65
C THR A 12 8.27 4.00 38.28
N VAL A 13 7.00 4.41 38.20
CA VAL A 13 6.26 4.51 36.94
C VAL A 13 6.88 5.67 36.16
N ARG A 14 7.83 5.35 35.28
CA ARG A 14 8.34 6.30 34.29
C ARG A 14 7.16 6.79 33.47
N GLY A 15 6.93 8.09 33.52
CA GLY A 15 5.81 8.76 32.89
C GLY A 15 5.60 8.28 31.46
N ALA A 16 4.39 7.81 31.18
CA ALA A 16 3.96 7.51 29.83
C ALA A 16 4.02 8.81 29.02
N VAL A 17 5.10 8.99 28.25
CA VAL A 17 5.11 9.90 27.12
C VAL A 17 3.86 9.56 26.33
N ARG A 18 2.92 10.51 26.21
CA ARG A 18 1.64 10.35 25.50
C ARG A 18 1.96 10.03 24.04
N GLY A 19 2.19 8.75 23.76
CA GLY A 19 2.47 8.23 22.44
C GLY A 19 1.24 8.49 21.57
N ARG A 20 1.49 8.93 20.33
CA ARG A 20 0.47 9.06 19.29
C ARG A 20 -0.45 7.83 19.34
N PRO A 21 -1.79 7.98 19.32
CA PRO A 21 -2.72 6.86 19.43
C PRO A 21 -2.27 5.72 18.50
N SER A 22 -1.88 4.58 19.07
CA SER A 22 -1.47 3.44 18.28
C SER A 22 -2.73 2.91 17.59
N LEU A 23 -2.78 3.09 16.28
CA LEU A 23 -3.87 2.66 15.39
C LEU A 23 -3.88 1.13 15.20
N GLY A 24 -3.67 0.37 16.28
CA GLY A 24 -3.62 -1.09 16.31
C GLY A 24 -2.37 -1.73 15.72
N HIS A 25 -2.34 -3.05 15.76
CA HIS A 25 -1.31 -3.90 15.13
C HIS A 25 -1.30 -3.67 13.61
N ARG A 26 -0.11 -3.48 13.03
CA ARG A 26 0.04 -3.28 11.58
C ARG A 26 1.14 -4.15 11.02
N GLU A 27 0.88 -4.68 9.84
CA GLU A 27 1.81 -5.49 9.09
C GLU A 27 2.46 -4.67 7.96
N GLN A 28 3.72 -4.98 7.65
CA GLN A 28 4.45 -4.33 6.56
C GLN A 28 4.24 -5.11 5.26
N VAL A 29 3.83 -4.39 4.22
CA VAL A 29 3.67 -4.89 2.87
C VAL A 29 4.59 -4.09 1.95
N THR A 30 5.27 -4.76 1.02
CA THR A 30 6.12 -4.09 0.04
C THR A 30 5.35 -3.92 -1.27
N ALA A 31 5.49 -2.76 -1.91
CA ALA A 31 4.99 -2.48 -3.26
C ALA A 31 6.16 -2.14 -4.19
N ALA A 32 6.18 -2.73 -5.39
CA ALA A 32 7.18 -2.49 -6.43
C ALA A 32 6.69 -1.40 -7.41
N LEU A 33 6.86 -0.14 -7.03
CA LEU A 33 6.32 1.01 -7.77
C LEU A 33 7.21 1.37 -8.96
N TRP A 34 6.65 1.34 -10.17
CA TRP A 34 7.31 1.90 -11.35
C TRP A 34 7.13 3.43 -11.40
N PRO A 35 7.94 4.17 -12.17
CA PRO A 35 7.97 5.64 -12.10
C PRO A 35 6.64 6.32 -12.42
N SER A 36 5.92 5.84 -13.44
CA SER A 36 4.60 6.38 -13.79
C SER A 36 3.58 6.21 -12.67
N LEU A 37 3.61 5.06 -11.96
CA LEU A 37 2.74 4.83 -10.82
C LEU A 37 3.13 5.72 -9.63
N GLU A 38 4.42 5.95 -9.39
CA GLU A 38 4.86 6.89 -8.35
C GLU A 38 4.40 8.33 -8.65
N ALA A 39 4.41 8.74 -9.92
CA ALA A 39 3.89 10.04 -10.34
C ALA A 39 2.37 10.13 -10.09
N LEU A 40 1.60 9.12 -10.51
CA LEU A 40 0.16 9.03 -10.24
C LEU A 40 -0.18 9.09 -8.75
N ILE A 41 0.53 8.32 -7.92
CA ILE A 41 0.34 8.35 -6.46
C ILE A 41 0.63 9.75 -5.91
N THR A 42 1.65 10.43 -6.45
CA THR A 42 2.04 11.77 -6.00
C THR A 42 1.00 12.81 -6.35
N ASP A 43 0.36 12.68 -7.51
CA ASP A 43 -0.74 13.54 -7.95
C ASP A 43 -2.02 13.24 -7.14
N ALA A 44 -2.45 11.97 -7.10
CA ALA A 44 -3.68 11.54 -6.45
C ALA A 44 -3.72 11.79 -4.93
N ARG A 45 -2.58 11.69 -4.23
CA ARG A 45 -2.52 11.92 -2.77
C ARG A 45 -2.70 13.39 -2.40
N GLY A 46 -2.38 14.32 -3.29
CA GLY A 46 -2.26 15.75 -2.98
C GLY A 46 -1.36 16.01 -1.75
N SER A 47 -1.94 16.59 -0.70
CA SER A 47 -1.25 16.93 0.56
C SER A 47 -1.16 15.79 1.58
N ILE A 48 -1.78 14.63 1.32
CA ILE A 48 -1.80 13.50 2.27
C ILE A 48 -0.45 12.78 2.26
N ASP A 49 0.00 12.35 3.44
CA ASP A 49 1.18 11.50 3.57
C ASP A 49 1.06 10.22 2.74
N ARG A 50 2.16 9.83 2.08
CA ARG A 50 2.17 8.69 1.16
C ARG A 50 1.78 7.37 1.83
N SER A 51 2.29 7.09 3.02
CA SER A 51 2.07 5.79 3.68
C SER A 51 0.61 5.58 4.12
N PRO A 52 -0.05 6.55 4.80
CA PRO A 52 -1.49 6.45 5.08
C PRO A 52 -2.36 6.39 3.82
N PHE A 53 -2.06 7.20 2.80
CA PHE A 53 -2.79 7.18 1.52
C PHE A 53 -2.76 5.77 0.89
N LEU A 54 -1.58 5.17 0.77
CA LEU A 54 -1.45 3.82 0.21
C LEU A 54 -2.13 2.75 1.06
N ALA A 55 -2.11 2.89 2.39
CA ALA A 55 -2.79 1.93 3.27
C ALA A 55 -4.32 1.99 3.11
N ASP A 56 -4.89 3.19 2.99
CA ASP A 56 -6.32 3.38 2.79
C ASP A 56 -6.77 2.88 1.41
N LEU A 57 -5.95 3.12 0.38
CA LEU A 57 -6.19 2.66 -0.98
C LEU A 57 -6.14 1.13 -1.09
N LEU A 58 -5.18 0.49 -0.41
CA LEU A 58 -5.13 -0.98 -0.33
C LEU A 58 -6.29 -1.56 0.47
N ALA A 59 -6.71 -0.90 1.55
CA ALA A 59 -7.89 -1.30 2.32
C ALA A 59 -9.17 -1.24 1.47
N TRP A 60 -9.31 -0.20 0.65
CA TRP A 60 -10.39 -0.09 -0.33
C TRP A 60 -10.35 -1.24 -1.35
N HIS A 61 -9.20 -1.49 -1.97
CA HIS A 61 -9.02 -2.56 -2.97
C HIS A 61 -9.41 -3.96 -2.46
N VAL A 62 -9.14 -4.25 -1.19
CA VAL A 62 -9.50 -5.54 -0.59
C VAL A 62 -10.95 -5.61 -0.09
N GLY A 63 -11.72 -4.52 -0.20
CA GLY A 63 -13.10 -4.44 0.28
C GLY A 63 -13.23 -4.24 1.79
N ARG A 64 -12.24 -3.59 2.43
CA ARG A 64 -12.23 -3.25 3.86
C ARG A 64 -12.29 -1.72 4.07
N PRO A 65 -13.39 -1.04 3.70
CA PRO A 65 -13.52 0.39 3.93
C PRO A 65 -13.60 0.76 5.42
N ASP A 66 -13.90 -0.21 6.29
CA ASP A 66 -13.97 -0.08 7.75
C ASP A 66 -12.64 0.32 8.38
N VAL A 67 -11.50 0.02 7.74
CA VAL A 67 -10.16 0.35 8.28
C VAL A 67 -9.52 1.58 7.62
N ILE A 68 -10.25 2.26 6.72
CA ILE A 68 -9.79 3.48 6.05
C ILE A 68 -9.78 4.64 7.04
N ARG A 69 -8.68 5.39 7.07
CA ARG A 69 -8.55 6.55 7.96
C ARG A 69 -9.09 7.84 7.37
N HIS A 70 -8.87 8.04 6.08
CA HIS A 70 -9.34 9.25 5.39
C HIS A 70 -10.60 8.90 4.62
N THR A 71 -11.77 9.03 5.26
CA THR A 71 -13.07 8.74 4.65
C THR A 71 -13.32 9.52 3.36
N GLN A 72 -12.74 10.72 3.24
CA GLN A 72 -12.77 11.52 2.02
C GLN A 72 -12.09 10.82 0.82
N LEU A 73 -11.08 9.99 1.06
CA LEU A 73 -10.47 9.15 0.01
C LEU A 73 -11.40 8.02 -0.42
N ALA A 74 -12.12 7.39 0.52
CA ALA A 74 -13.10 6.36 0.17
C ALA A 74 -14.21 6.89 -0.74
N ILE A 75 -14.64 8.14 -0.55
CA ILE A 75 -15.60 8.81 -1.43
C ILE A 75 -15.00 9.03 -2.83
N LYS A 76 -13.76 9.51 -2.91
CA LYS A 76 -13.06 9.68 -4.20
C LYS A 76 -12.89 8.35 -4.95
N PHE A 77 -12.39 7.30 -4.29
CA PHE A 77 -12.20 5.98 -4.90
C PHE A 77 -13.52 5.32 -5.34
N ARG A 78 -14.65 5.70 -4.74
CA ARG A 78 -15.97 5.22 -5.16
C ARG A 78 -16.52 5.96 -6.38
N THR A 79 -16.11 7.21 -6.58
CA THR A 79 -16.72 8.11 -7.58
C THR A 79 -15.90 8.18 -8.87
N ASP A 80 -14.60 7.91 -8.78
CA ASP A 80 -13.67 8.00 -9.90
C ASP A 80 -13.46 6.62 -10.54
N ASP A 81 -14.36 6.27 -11.45
CA ASP A 81 -14.22 5.11 -12.37
C ASP A 81 -13.50 5.51 -13.67
N ALA A 82 -12.94 6.73 -13.71
CA ALA A 82 -12.24 7.23 -14.88
C ALA A 82 -10.96 6.42 -15.10
N VAL A 83 -10.89 5.76 -16.26
CA VAL A 83 -9.67 5.08 -16.69
C VAL A 83 -8.65 6.15 -17.05
N VAL A 84 -7.56 6.23 -16.28
CA VAL A 84 -6.47 7.18 -16.52
C VAL A 84 -5.30 6.45 -17.17
N ASP A 85 -4.86 6.94 -18.32
CA ASP A 85 -3.64 6.43 -18.94
C ASP A 85 -2.44 6.75 -18.04
N ALA A 86 -1.58 5.75 -17.84
CA ALA A 86 -0.39 5.93 -17.02
C ALA A 86 0.50 7.04 -17.63
N PRO A 87 0.83 8.11 -16.89
CA PRO A 87 1.62 9.21 -17.43
C PRO A 87 2.99 8.70 -17.88
N LYS A 88 3.46 9.20 -19.02
CA LYS A 88 4.77 8.82 -19.57
C LYS A 88 5.85 9.13 -18.53
N PRO A 89 6.69 8.16 -18.15
CA PRO A 89 7.68 8.38 -17.11
C PRO A 89 8.67 9.45 -17.55
N SER A 90 8.88 10.46 -16.72
CA SER A 90 9.92 11.48 -16.91
C SER A 90 11.28 10.89 -16.51
N GLY A 91 11.88 10.12 -17.43
CA GLY A 91 13.25 9.64 -17.35
C GLY A 91 13.43 8.16 -16.95
N PRO A 92 14.68 7.65 -16.98
CA PRO A 92 15.01 6.24 -16.73
C PRO A 92 15.06 5.92 -15.23
N ARG A 93 13.97 6.16 -14.50
CA ARG A 93 13.89 5.75 -13.09
C ARG A 93 13.60 4.25 -12.99
N ALA A 94 14.39 3.54 -12.18
CA ALA A 94 14.16 2.15 -11.87
C ALA A 94 12.93 1.97 -10.96
N THR A 95 12.33 0.77 -10.98
CA THR A 95 11.27 0.38 -10.05
C THR A 95 11.73 0.48 -8.61
N ARG A 96 10.95 1.15 -7.77
CA ARG A 96 11.26 1.38 -6.35
C ARG A 96 10.41 0.48 -5.45
N HIS A 97 11.05 -0.17 -4.50
CA HIS A 97 10.35 -0.93 -3.46
C HIS A 97 10.00 0.00 -2.29
N VAL A 98 8.70 0.10 -1.98
CA VAL A 98 8.19 0.93 -0.88
C VAL A 98 7.45 0.05 0.11
N THR A 99 7.76 0.21 1.39
CA THR A 99 7.07 -0.48 2.49
C THR A 99 5.89 0.33 2.99
N VAL A 100 4.72 -0.29 3.10
CA VAL A 100 3.47 0.30 3.58
C VAL A 100 2.99 -0.48 4.80
N ARG A 101 2.52 0.23 5.84
CA ARG A 101 2.00 -0.38 7.06
C ARG A 101 0.48 -0.45 7.00
N VAL A 102 -0.07 -1.64 6.78
CA VAL A 102 -1.50 -1.90 6.61
C VAL A 102 -2.08 -2.73 7.77
N HIS A 103 -3.40 -2.82 7.83
CA HIS A 103 -4.08 -3.71 8.77
C HIS A 103 -3.76 -5.19 8.44
N PRO A 104 -3.57 -6.08 9.44
CA PRO A 104 -3.19 -7.48 9.20
C PRO A 104 -4.16 -8.23 8.29
N ASP A 105 -5.47 -7.98 8.39
CA ASP A 105 -6.42 -8.63 7.48
C ASP A 105 -6.27 -8.17 6.02
N VAL A 106 -5.88 -6.90 5.80
CA VAL A 106 -5.57 -6.38 4.46
C VAL A 106 -4.31 -7.05 3.93
N ALA A 107 -3.27 -7.19 4.76
CA ALA A 107 -2.03 -7.87 4.37
C ALA A 107 -2.26 -9.34 3.99
N ARG A 108 -3.01 -10.08 4.82
CA ARG A 108 -3.40 -11.48 4.54
C ARG A 108 -4.18 -11.61 3.25
N GLU A 109 -5.08 -10.66 2.98
CA GLU A 109 -5.87 -10.68 1.77
C GLU A 109 -5.04 -10.42 0.51
N LEU A 110 -4.14 -9.44 0.58
CA LEU A 110 -3.19 -9.17 -0.49
C LEU A 110 -2.30 -10.39 -0.76
N ASP A 111 -1.85 -11.09 0.27
CA ASP A 111 -1.06 -12.31 0.11
C ASP A 111 -1.84 -13.44 -0.55
N ARG A 112 -3.08 -13.65 -0.10
CA ARG A 112 -3.98 -14.65 -0.69
C ARG A 112 -4.22 -14.38 -2.17
N ARG A 113 -4.48 -13.12 -2.55
CA ARG A 113 -4.71 -12.73 -3.94
C ARG A 113 -3.43 -12.79 -4.78
N ALA A 114 -2.29 -12.36 -4.25
CA ALA A 114 -0.99 -12.46 -4.93
C ALA A 114 -0.61 -13.92 -5.24
N ARG A 115 -0.83 -14.84 -4.29
CA ARG A 115 -0.62 -16.28 -4.51
C ARG A 115 -1.57 -16.82 -5.58
N LYS A 116 -2.84 -16.42 -5.56
CA LYS A 116 -3.83 -16.84 -6.55
C LYS A 116 -3.51 -16.35 -7.96
N SER A 117 -2.93 -15.15 -8.10
CA SER A 117 -2.51 -14.59 -9.38
C SER A 117 -1.15 -15.10 -9.87
N GLY A 118 -0.38 -15.79 -9.03
CA GLY A 118 0.98 -16.24 -9.34
C GLY A 118 2.01 -15.12 -9.41
N LEU A 119 1.67 -13.91 -8.94
CA LEU A 119 2.55 -12.75 -9.00
C LEU A 119 3.36 -12.61 -7.70
N PRO A 120 4.61 -12.10 -7.77
CA PRO A 120 5.33 -11.68 -6.59
C PRO A 120 4.52 -10.62 -5.82
N ARG A 121 4.46 -10.74 -4.49
CA ARG A 121 3.67 -9.85 -3.61
C ARG A 121 3.86 -8.37 -3.94
N GLY A 122 5.11 -7.93 -4.11
CA GLY A 122 5.42 -6.53 -4.42
C GLY A 122 4.84 -6.03 -5.74
N VAL A 123 4.83 -6.88 -6.77
CA VAL A 123 4.26 -6.57 -8.08
C VAL A 123 2.74 -6.56 -8.00
N PHE A 124 2.15 -7.56 -7.35
CA PHE A 124 0.70 -7.63 -7.15
C PHE A 124 0.18 -6.40 -6.41
N VAL A 125 0.84 -5.99 -5.33
CA VAL A 125 0.45 -4.80 -4.55
C VAL A 125 0.57 -3.53 -5.40
N ALA A 126 1.58 -3.41 -6.26
CA ALA A 126 1.68 -2.28 -7.18
C ALA A 126 0.57 -2.26 -8.23
N GLU A 127 0.18 -3.44 -8.75
CA GLU A 127 -0.96 -3.57 -9.67
C GLU A 127 -2.29 -3.26 -8.98
N ALA A 128 -2.50 -3.72 -7.74
CA ALA A 128 -3.67 -3.37 -6.95
C ALA A 128 -3.77 -1.85 -6.70
N ILE A 129 -2.62 -1.18 -6.48
CA ILE A 129 -2.58 0.27 -6.34
C ILE A 129 -2.96 0.96 -7.66
N ALA A 130 -2.40 0.49 -8.78
CA ALA A 130 -2.71 1.02 -10.10
C ALA A 130 -4.19 0.86 -10.45
N GLU A 131 -4.75 -0.33 -10.23
CA GLU A 131 -6.16 -0.63 -10.48
C GLU A 131 -7.08 0.28 -9.65
N SER A 132 -6.75 0.50 -8.38
CA SER A 132 -7.53 1.38 -7.50
C SER A 132 -7.42 2.87 -7.85
N LEU A 133 -6.43 3.24 -8.68
CA LEU A 133 -6.28 4.59 -9.25
C LEU A 133 -6.86 4.67 -10.68
N GLY A 134 -7.61 3.65 -11.12
CA GLY A 134 -8.20 3.61 -12.47
C GLY A 134 -7.18 3.32 -13.57
N VAL A 135 -5.95 2.92 -13.22
CA VAL A 135 -4.89 2.66 -14.19
C VAL A 135 -4.80 1.16 -14.44
N ARG A 136 -5.24 0.72 -15.61
CA ARG A 136 -4.89 -0.60 -16.11
C ARG A 136 -3.49 -0.52 -16.69
N ARG A 137 -2.58 -1.36 -16.20
CA ARG A 137 -1.31 -1.57 -16.88
C ARG A 137 -1.66 -2.01 -18.29
N THR A 138 -1.39 -1.18 -19.29
CA THR A 138 -1.26 -1.67 -20.66
C THR A 138 -0.12 -2.66 -20.61
N ARG A 139 -0.45 -3.94 -20.45
CA ARG A 139 0.44 -5.01 -20.87
C ARG A 139 0.68 -4.69 -22.32
N THR A 140 1.81 -4.06 -22.63
CA THR A 140 2.40 -4.18 -23.95
C THR A 140 2.64 -5.66 -24.12
N THR A 141 1.64 -6.36 -24.64
CA THR A 141 1.87 -7.46 -25.54
C THR A 141 2.77 -6.88 -26.60
N THR A 142 4.07 -7.11 -26.45
CA THR A 142 5.01 -7.15 -27.56
C THR A 142 4.54 -8.28 -28.48
N GLN A 143 3.47 -8.02 -29.22
CA GLN A 143 2.99 -8.76 -30.38
C GLN A 143 2.78 -7.69 -31.45
N ASP A 144 3.90 -7.24 -32.01
CA ASP A 144 4.10 -7.04 -33.45
C ASP A 144 5.47 -6.36 -33.64
N GLU A 145 6.53 -7.04 -33.20
CA GLU A 145 7.74 -7.08 -34.04
C GLU A 145 7.42 -7.98 -35.24
N ARG A 146 6.51 -7.54 -36.12
CA ARG A 146 6.56 -7.96 -37.51
C ARG A 146 7.65 -7.14 -38.16
N LEU A 147 8.89 -7.61 -38.00
CA LEU A 147 9.92 -7.33 -38.99
C LEU A 147 9.29 -7.68 -40.36
N PRO A 148 9.21 -6.75 -41.33
CA PRO A 148 9.23 -7.21 -42.70
C PRO A 148 10.61 -7.82 -42.90
N LEU A 149 10.68 -9.16 -42.88
CA LEU A 149 11.78 -9.88 -43.51
C LEU A 149 11.91 -9.30 -44.91
N ALA A 150 13.08 -8.75 -45.19
CA ALA A 150 13.48 -8.40 -46.53
C ALA A 150 13.30 -9.62 -47.43
N MET A 151 12.60 -9.42 -48.55
CA MET A 151 12.91 -9.99 -49.84
C MET A 151 12.43 -9.03 -50.92
#